data_AF-A0A176J6D7-F1
#
_entry.id   AF-A0A176J6D7-F1
#
_cell.length_a   1.000
_cell.length_b   1.000
_cell.length_c   1.000
_cell.angle_alpha   90.00
_cell.angle_beta   90.00
_cell.angle_gamma   90.00
#
_symmetry.space_group_name_H-M   'P 1'
#
loop_
_entity.id
_entity.type
_entity.pdbx_description
1 polymer ?
#
loop_
_entity_poly.entity_id
_entity_poly.type
_entity_poly.pdbx_seq_one_letter_code
_entity_poly.pdbx_strand_id
1 'polypeptide(L)'
;MENHPNKLYEYNVWAHQRIFDHLKTLPQEIFHKETKSTFPSVSATMTHIYVTEYLWLHALEGKEMAIAMEAAAKLREKLGELSVDEIEQEFHALNAQFQTFFESTPDLEKKIILNNPYAGVRETSLAEIVFHIVNHSTYHRGNISAMLHQMDESSLMTDYVYFWYRDQLTPQK
;
A
#
# COMPACT_ATOMS: atom_id res chain seq x y z
N MET A 1 -6.18 19.46 -16.07
CA MET A 1 -4.81 18.99 -15.75
C MET A 1 -4.91 17.51 -15.49
N GLU A 2 -3.94 16.72 -15.97
CA GLU A 2 -3.90 15.27 -15.70
C GLU A 2 -3.88 15.07 -14.18
N ASN A 3 -4.79 14.24 -13.64
CA ASN A 3 -4.90 14.00 -12.20
C ASN A 3 -3.74 13.09 -11.75
N HIS A 4 -2.54 13.68 -11.65
CA HIS A 4 -1.30 12.98 -11.37
C HIS A 4 -1.34 12.17 -10.07
N PRO A 5 -1.91 12.66 -8.95
CA PRO A 5 -2.04 11.86 -7.73
C PRO A 5 -2.94 10.63 -7.91
N ASN A 6 -4.05 10.74 -8.64
CA ASN A 6 -4.91 9.58 -8.91
C ASN A 6 -4.16 8.53 -9.74
N LYS A 7 -3.47 8.94 -10.82
CA LYS A 7 -2.65 8.04 -11.64
C LYS A 7 -1.50 7.37 -10.85
N LEU A 8 -0.92 8.06 -9.87
CA LEU A 8 0.05 7.47 -8.95
C LEU A 8 -0.60 6.42 -8.05
N TYR A 9 -1.81 6.67 -7.55
CA TYR A 9 -2.53 5.71 -6.74
C TYR A 9 -3.02 4.50 -7.56
N GLU A 10 -3.47 4.69 -8.80
CA GLU A 10 -3.77 3.58 -9.73
C GLU A 10 -2.57 2.66 -9.93
N TYR A 11 -1.37 3.23 -10.06
CA TYR A 11 -0.13 2.46 -10.07
C TYR A 11 0.06 1.65 -8.79
N ASN A 12 -0.20 2.26 -7.64
CA ASN A 12 -0.07 1.60 -6.35
C ASN A 12 -0.99 0.38 -6.24
N VAL A 13 -2.24 0.53 -6.65
CA VAL A 13 -3.24 -0.56 -6.72
C VAL A 13 -2.76 -1.66 -7.66
N TRP A 14 -2.32 -1.31 -8.87
CA TRP A 14 -1.78 -2.28 -9.83
C TRP A 14 -0.58 -3.05 -9.28
N ALA A 15 0.34 -2.36 -8.59
CA ALA A 15 1.53 -2.98 -8.03
C ALA A 15 1.19 -3.95 -6.88
N HIS A 16 0.22 -3.62 -6.03
CA HIS A 16 -0.29 -4.57 -5.03
C HIS A 16 -0.93 -5.78 -5.68
N GLN A 17 -1.78 -5.57 -6.68
CA GLN A 17 -2.47 -6.68 -7.35
C GLN A 17 -1.46 -7.66 -7.96
N ARG A 18 -0.40 -7.16 -8.60
CA ARG A 18 0.66 -8.03 -9.13
C ARG A 18 1.34 -8.87 -8.06
N ILE A 19 1.57 -8.31 -6.87
CA ILE A 19 2.13 -9.04 -5.73
C ILE A 19 1.15 -10.11 -5.25
N PHE A 20 -0.12 -9.79 -5.09
CA PHE A 20 -1.13 -10.77 -4.70
C PHE A 20 -1.26 -11.91 -5.72
N ASP A 21 -1.38 -11.59 -7.00
CA ASP A 21 -1.45 -12.57 -8.08
C ASP A 21 -0.25 -13.52 -8.04
N HIS A 22 0.96 -12.98 -7.84
CA HIS A 22 2.18 -13.79 -7.74
C HIS A 22 2.22 -14.65 -6.49
N LEU A 23 1.92 -14.09 -5.33
CA LEU A 23 1.92 -14.83 -4.06
C LEU A 23 0.96 -16.03 -4.10
N LYS A 24 -0.16 -15.91 -4.83
CA LYS A 24 -1.12 -17.01 -5.04
C LYS A 24 -0.58 -18.15 -5.92
N THR A 25 0.50 -17.94 -6.66
CA THR A 25 1.17 -19.00 -7.43
C THR A 25 2.21 -19.77 -6.62
N LEU A 26 2.62 -19.23 -5.48
CA LEU A 26 3.63 -19.81 -4.60
C LEU A 26 3.01 -20.78 -3.59
N PRO A 27 3.81 -21.64 -2.92
CA PRO A 27 3.34 -22.43 -1.80
C PRO A 27 2.72 -21.54 -0.70
N GLN A 28 1.55 -21.92 -0.17
CA GLN A 28 0.75 -21.07 0.73
C GLN A 28 1.51 -20.66 2.00
N GLU A 29 2.43 -21.51 2.47
CA GLU A 29 3.27 -21.24 3.63
C GLU A 29 4.20 -20.04 3.44
N ILE A 30 4.57 -19.67 2.20
CA ILE A 30 5.48 -18.56 1.90
C ILE A 30 4.95 -17.24 2.46
N PHE A 31 3.63 -17.04 2.46
CA PHE A 31 3.05 -15.79 2.91
C PHE A 31 3.30 -15.50 4.39
N HIS A 32 3.25 -16.54 5.24
CA HIS A 32 3.43 -16.43 6.70
C HIS A 32 4.80 -16.90 7.18
N LYS A 33 5.62 -17.49 6.32
CA LYS A 33 6.95 -17.98 6.66
C LYS A 33 7.83 -16.87 7.23
N GLU A 34 8.50 -17.18 8.33
CA GLU A 34 9.41 -16.25 8.98
C GLU A 34 10.66 -15.99 8.13
N THR A 35 11.06 -14.72 8.07
CA THR A 35 12.24 -14.24 7.33
C THR A 35 13.02 -13.25 8.19
N LYS A 36 14.31 -13.09 7.90
CA LYS A 36 15.14 -12.09 8.58
C LYS A 36 15.12 -10.80 7.76
N SER A 37 14.14 -9.95 8.05
CA SER A 37 13.93 -8.66 7.38
C SER A 37 13.37 -7.63 8.37
N THR A 38 13.03 -6.43 7.88
CA THR A 38 12.40 -5.38 8.70
C THR A 38 11.07 -5.82 9.31
N PHE A 39 10.34 -6.70 8.61
CA PHE A 39 9.17 -7.41 9.12
C PHE A 39 9.45 -8.92 9.15
N PRO A 40 8.77 -9.68 10.03
CA PRO A 40 9.03 -11.10 10.18
C PRO A 40 8.52 -11.94 9.00
N SER A 41 7.58 -11.47 8.19
CA SER A 41 7.02 -12.23 7.06
C SER A 41 6.48 -11.33 5.95
N VAL A 42 6.12 -11.92 4.80
CA VAL A 42 5.43 -11.22 3.73
C VAL A 42 4.06 -10.72 4.21
N SER A 43 3.31 -11.54 4.95
CA SER A 43 2.05 -11.16 5.59
C SER A 43 2.20 -9.93 6.49
N ALA A 44 3.22 -9.92 7.37
CA ALA A 44 3.48 -8.79 8.24
C ALA A 44 3.83 -7.51 7.45
N THR A 45 4.51 -7.65 6.31
CA THR A 45 4.83 -6.52 5.42
C THR A 45 3.59 -5.99 4.71
N MET A 46 2.76 -6.86 4.14
CA MET A 46 1.50 -6.47 3.49
C MET A 46 0.52 -5.84 4.48
N THR A 47 0.43 -6.39 5.69
CA THR A 47 -0.32 -5.80 6.79
C THR A 47 0.20 -4.40 7.14
N HIS A 48 1.52 -4.21 7.19
CA HIS A 48 2.10 -2.91 7.47
C HIS A 48 1.79 -1.86 6.39
N ILE A 49 1.86 -2.27 5.11
CA ILE A 49 1.45 -1.44 3.98
C ILE A 49 -0.01 -1.04 4.18
N TYR A 50 -0.91 -2.01 4.35
CA TYR A 50 -2.35 -1.78 4.52
C TYR A 50 -2.65 -0.76 5.63
N VAL A 51 -2.17 -1.01 6.85
CA VAL A 51 -2.53 -0.16 8.00
C VAL A 51 -1.97 1.24 7.85
N THR A 52 -0.85 1.41 7.14
CA THR A 52 -0.29 2.72 6.82
C THR A 52 -1.17 3.45 5.80
N GLU A 53 -1.61 2.79 4.73
CA GLU A 53 -2.54 3.40 3.77
C GLU A 53 -3.87 3.77 4.40
N TYR A 54 -4.43 2.87 5.24
CA TYR A 54 -5.66 3.12 5.99
C TYR A 54 -5.55 4.37 6.88
N LEU A 55 -4.46 4.49 7.63
CA LEU A 55 -4.17 5.65 8.47
C LEU A 55 -4.13 6.94 7.65
N TRP A 56 -3.41 6.91 6.51
CA TRP A 56 -3.25 8.11 5.71
C TRP A 56 -4.50 8.48 4.92
N LEU A 57 -5.34 7.52 4.54
CA LEU A 57 -6.69 7.81 4.04
C LEU A 57 -7.51 8.57 5.07
N HIS A 58 -7.46 8.15 6.34
CA HIS A 58 -8.16 8.85 7.42
C HIS A 58 -7.64 10.28 7.60
N ALA A 59 -6.33 10.49 7.46
CA ALA A 59 -5.74 11.83 7.49
C ALA A 59 -6.16 12.67 6.27
N LEU A 60 -6.25 12.08 5.08
CA LEU A 60 -6.77 12.71 3.86
C LEU A 60 -8.24 13.15 4.02
N GLU A 61 -9.05 12.34 4.70
CA GLU A 61 -10.45 12.65 5.07
C GLU A 61 -10.56 13.72 6.18
N GLY A 62 -9.44 14.24 6.69
CA GLY A 62 -9.40 15.30 7.70
C GLY A 62 -9.54 14.82 9.14
N LYS A 63 -9.40 13.51 9.41
CA LYS A 63 -9.35 13.00 10.78
C LYS A 63 -7.98 13.32 11.40
N GLU A 64 -7.97 13.58 12.70
CA GLU A 64 -6.73 13.77 13.46
C GLU A 64 -5.83 12.53 13.34
N MET A 65 -4.57 12.74 12.98
CA MET A 65 -3.65 11.63 12.67
C MET A 65 -3.41 10.73 13.88
N ALA A 66 -3.47 11.26 15.11
CA ALA A 66 -3.41 10.44 16.34
C ALA A 66 -4.58 9.45 16.46
N ILE A 67 -5.79 9.86 16.08
CA ILE A 67 -6.99 9.00 16.07
C ILE A 67 -6.85 7.95 14.96
N ALA A 68 -6.38 8.37 13.77
CA ALA A 68 -6.13 7.47 12.65
C ALA A 68 -5.08 6.40 13.00
N MET A 69 -4.02 6.78 13.72
CA MET A 69 -2.99 5.87 14.23
C MET A 69 -3.56 4.83 15.18
N GLU A 70 -4.41 5.25 16.12
CA GLU A 70 -5.03 4.31 17.06
C GLU A 70 -5.94 3.31 16.34
N ALA A 71 -6.73 3.77 15.37
CA ALA A 71 -7.59 2.91 14.56
C ALA A 71 -6.77 1.90 13.73
N ALA A 72 -5.70 2.36 13.07
CA ALA A 72 -4.80 1.50 12.29
C ALA A 72 -4.08 0.46 13.16
N ALA A 73 -3.67 0.82 14.37
CA ALA A 73 -3.01 -0.09 15.30
C ALA A 73 -3.93 -1.27 15.69
N LYS A 74 -5.22 -1.01 15.91
CA LYS A 74 -6.22 -2.03 16.26
C LYS A 74 -6.47 -3.06 15.14
N LEU A 75 -6.20 -2.69 13.89
CA LEU A 75 -6.38 -3.60 12.74
C LEU A 75 -5.20 -4.56 12.56
N ARG A 76 -3.99 -4.19 13.00
CA ARG A 76 -2.76 -4.90 12.68
C ARG A 76 -2.78 -6.38 13.08
N GLU A 77 -3.21 -6.70 14.30
CA GLU A 77 -3.26 -8.08 14.78
C GLU A 77 -4.27 -8.92 13.99
N LYS A 78 -5.47 -8.37 13.73
CA LYS A 78 -6.51 -9.05 12.94
C LYS A 78 -6.03 -9.36 11.53
N LEU A 79 -5.33 -8.41 10.89
CA LEU A 79 -4.91 -8.52 9.50
C LEU A 79 -3.69 -9.45 9.32
N GLY A 80 -2.82 -9.54 10.33
CA GLY A 80 -1.59 -10.34 10.28
C GLY A 80 -1.82 -11.85 10.15
N GLU A 81 -2.98 -12.34 10.58
CA GLU A 81 -3.36 -13.76 10.53
C GLU A 81 -4.15 -14.15 9.27
N LEU A 82 -4.49 -13.18 8.42
CA LEU A 82 -5.26 -13.43 7.21
C LEU A 82 -4.46 -14.24 6.18
N SER A 83 -5.16 -15.02 5.37
CA SER A 83 -4.62 -15.59 4.14
C SER A 83 -4.36 -14.51 3.08
N VAL A 84 -3.64 -14.88 2.02
CA VAL A 84 -3.36 -13.99 0.88
C VAL A 84 -4.66 -13.47 0.25
N ASP A 85 -5.66 -14.33 0.07
CA ASP A 85 -6.95 -13.96 -0.50
C ASP A 85 -7.73 -13.01 0.42
N GLU A 86 -7.76 -13.28 1.72
CA GLU A 86 -8.50 -12.45 2.68
C GLU A 86 -7.92 -11.04 2.79
N ILE A 87 -6.60 -10.90 2.90
CA ILE A 87 -5.99 -9.56 2.96
C ILE A 87 -6.12 -8.82 1.62
N GLU A 88 -6.10 -9.52 0.48
CA GLU A 88 -6.36 -8.90 -0.83
C GLU A 88 -7.78 -8.31 -0.87
N GLN A 89 -8.78 -9.01 -0.32
CA GLN A 89 -10.14 -8.45 -0.21
C GLN A 89 -10.19 -7.20 0.66
N GLU A 90 -9.43 -7.15 1.75
CA GLU A 90 -9.31 -5.94 2.57
C GLU A 90 -8.68 -4.79 1.75
N PHE A 91 -7.63 -5.06 0.96
CA PHE A 91 -7.05 -4.06 0.05
C PHE A 91 -8.05 -3.58 -1.00
N HIS A 92 -8.86 -4.47 -1.60
CA HIS A 92 -9.92 -4.05 -2.52
C HIS A 92 -10.92 -3.11 -1.85
N ALA A 93 -11.34 -3.42 -0.62
CA ALA A 93 -12.24 -2.56 0.15
C ALA A 93 -11.60 -1.20 0.49
N LEU A 94 -10.31 -1.17 0.81
CA LEU A 94 -9.58 0.08 1.06
C LEU A 94 -9.44 0.90 -0.22
N ASN A 95 -9.10 0.27 -1.34
CA ASN A 95 -8.98 0.93 -2.65
C ASN A 95 -10.30 1.59 -3.07
N ALA A 96 -11.45 0.94 -2.81
CA ALA A 96 -12.76 1.53 -3.08
C ALA A 96 -13.02 2.80 -2.25
N GLN A 97 -12.54 2.86 -1.00
CA GLN A 97 -12.63 4.06 -0.17
C GLN A 97 -11.74 5.18 -0.72
N PHE A 98 -10.52 4.87 -1.17
CA PHE A 98 -9.66 5.84 -1.85
C PHE A 98 -10.29 6.39 -3.13
N GLN A 99 -10.93 5.55 -3.95
CA GLN A 99 -11.64 6.03 -5.15
C GLN A 99 -12.79 6.98 -4.78
N THR A 100 -13.57 6.64 -3.76
CA THR A 100 -14.63 7.52 -3.21
C THR A 100 -14.05 8.87 -2.74
N PHE A 101 -12.88 8.84 -2.09
CA PHE A 101 -12.18 10.05 -1.67
C PHE A 101 -11.75 10.92 -2.87
N PHE A 102 -11.16 10.32 -3.91
CA PHE A 102 -10.73 11.06 -5.10
C PHE A 102 -11.91 11.64 -5.89
N GLU A 103 -13.03 10.92 -5.99
CA GLU A 103 -14.25 11.42 -6.64
C GLU A 103 -14.87 12.60 -5.89
N SER A 104 -14.83 12.56 -4.56
CA SER A 104 -15.36 13.63 -3.70
C SER A 104 -14.40 14.81 -3.50
N THR A 105 -13.13 14.66 -3.88
CA THR A 105 -12.07 15.65 -3.66
C THR A 105 -11.36 16.01 -4.97
N PRO A 106 -11.96 16.90 -5.80
CA PRO A 106 -11.40 17.22 -7.13
C PRO A 106 -10.11 18.05 -7.07
N ASP A 107 -9.88 18.81 -6.00
CA ASP A 107 -8.67 19.61 -5.79
C ASP A 107 -7.73 18.92 -4.80
N LEU A 108 -6.81 18.11 -5.33
CA LEU A 108 -5.78 17.43 -4.54
C LEU A 108 -4.57 18.34 -4.24
N GLU A 109 -4.48 19.53 -4.84
CA GLU A 109 -3.43 20.51 -4.50
C GLU A 109 -3.79 21.32 -3.24
N LYS A 110 -5.05 21.20 -2.77
CA LYS A 110 -5.52 21.77 -1.51
C LYS A 110 -4.53 21.52 -0.38
N LYS A 111 -4.13 22.61 0.28
CA LYS A 111 -3.25 22.57 1.45
C LYS A 111 -4.05 22.30 2.72
N ILE A 112 -3.45 21.52 3.61
CA ILE A 112 -3.93 21.23 4.96
C ILE A 112 -2.81 21.41 5.97
N ILE A 113 -3.19 21.69 7.22
CA ILE A 113 -2.26 21.59 8.36
C ILE A 113 -2.32 20.14 8.86
N LEU A 114 -1.24 19.40 8.63
CA LEU A 114 -1.07 18.04 9.11
C LEU A 114 -0.35 18.09 10.47
N ASN A 115 -1.04 17.67 11.52
CA ASN A 115 -0.43 17.44 12.83
C ASN A 115 0.05 15.99 12.93
N ASN A 116 1.33 15.74 12.66
CA ASN A 116 1.91 14.42 12.68
C ASN A 116 2.47 14.09 14.09
N PRO A 117 1.94 13.09 14.81
CA PRO A 117 2.35 12.80 16.19
C PRO A 117 3.83 12.42 16.38
N TYR A 118 4.53 12.01 15.32
CA TYR A 118 5.94 11.61 15.39
C TYR A 118 6.91 12.56 14.68
N ALA A 119 6.40 13.54 13.91
CA ALA A 119 7.23 14.49 13.16
C ALA A 119 6.92 15.98 13.46
N GLY A 120 5.76 16.28 14.04
CA GLY A 120 5.29 17.63 14.31
C GLY A 120 4.28 18.15 13.27
N VAL A 121 3.94 19.43 13.40
CA VAL A 121 2.94 20.10 12.55
C VAL A 121 3.61 20.64 11.28
N ARG A 122 3.01 20.37 10.12
CA ARG A 122 3.40 21.02 8.84
C ARG A 122 2.19 21.38 8.00
N GLU A 123 2.35 22.38 7.14
CA GLU A 123 1.48 22.55 5.99
C GLU A 123 1.91 21.58 4.86
N THR A 124 0.97 20.95 4.19
CA THR A 124 1.21 20.03 3.07
C THR A 124 -0.01 19.98 2.15
N SER A 125 0.17 19.53 0.91
CA SER A 125 -0.97 19.24 0.01
C SER A 125 -1.50 17.81 0.20
N LEU A 126 -2.75 17.56 -0.20
CA LEU A 126 -3.29 16.20 -0.31
C LEU A 126 -2.49 15.37 -1.33
N ALA A 127 -2.07 15.98 -2.44
CA ALA A 127 -1.21 15.37 -3.45
C ALA A 127 0.12 14.86 -2.88
N GLU A 128 0.79 15.64 -2.00
CA GLU A 128 2.01 15.20 -1.31
C GLU A 128 1.76 14.01 -0.37
N ILE A 129 0.59 13.95 0.28
CA ILE A 129 0.21 12.81 1.12
C ILE A 129 -0.02 11.56 0.27
N VAL A 130 -0.71 11.69 -0.87
CA VAL A 130 -0.89 10.58 -1.82
C VAL A 130 0.47 10.10 -2.34
N PHE A 131 1.37 11.00 -2.70
CA PHE A 131 2.74 10.64 -3.08
C PHE A 131 3.46 9.87 -1.96
N HIS A 132 3.34 10.33 -0.71
CA HIS A 132 3.91 9.61 0.44
C HIS A 132 3.36 8.19 0.57
N ILE A 133 2.03 8.02 0.49
CA ILE A 133 1.37 6.71 0.55
C ILE A 133 2.00 5.76 -0.49
N VAL A 134 2.01 6.18 -1.76
CA VAL A 134 2.51 5.35 -2.86
C VAL A 134 4.00 5.04 -2.71
N ASN A 135 4.81 6.03 -2.33
CA ASN A 135 6.25 5.86 -2.15
C ASN A 135 6.59 4.96 -0.95
N HIS A 136 5.84 5.07 0.15
CA HIS A 136 5.97 4.19 1.30
C HIS A 136 5.65 2.74 0.94
N SER A 137 4.59 2.51 0.18
CA SER A 137 4.23 1.18 -0.32
C SER A 137 5.30 0.63 -1.26
N THR A 138 5.87 1.44 -2.17
CA THR A 138 7.02 1.03 -3.00
C THR A 138 8.22 0.62 -2.17
N TYR A 139 8.58 1.39 -1.15
CA TYR A 139 9.69 1.06 -0.25
C TYR A 139 9.52 -0.32 0.40
N HIS A 140 8.31 -0.64 0.88
CA HIS A 140 8.05 -1.92 1.53
C HIS A 140 7.78 -3.09 0.58
N ARG A 141 7.30 -2.85 -0.64
CA ARG A 141 7.29 -3.86 -1.70
C ARG A 141 8.72 -4.34 -2.02
N GLY A 142 9.72 -3.46 -1.91
CA GLY A 142 11.12 -3.84 -1.98
C GLY A 142 11.53 -4.87 -0.90
N ASN A 143 10.98 -4.77 0.31
CA ASN A 143 11.22 -5.78 1.35
C ASN A 143 10.63 -7.14 0.95
N ILE A 144 9.42 -7.16 0.38
CA ILE A 144 8.78 -8.40 -0.11
C ILE A 144 9.66 -9.05 -1.18
N SER A 145 10.20 -8.26 -2.11
CA SER A 145 11.12 -8.77 -3.13
C SER A 145 12.34 -9.48 -2.53
N ALA A 146 12.98 -8.84 -1.56
CA ALA A 146 14.11 -9.42 -0.84
C ALA A 146 13.71 -10.69 -0.04
N MET A 147 12.53 -10.68 0.59
CA MET A 147 12.01 -11.83 1.35
C MET A 147 11.77 -13.05 0.45
N LEU A 148 11.15 -12.87 -0.72
CA LEU A 148 10.92 -13.96 -1.67
C LEU A 148 12.25 -14.61 -2.09
N HIS A 149 13.26 -13.79 -2.41
CA HIS A 149 14.59 -14.30 -2.73
C HIS A 149 15.27 -15.03 -1.55
N GLN A 150 15.07 -14.62 -0.30
CA GLN A 150 15.57 -15.36 0.87
C GLN A 150 14.91 -16.73 1.04
N MET A 151 13.74 -16.93 0.43
CA MET A 151 13.00 -18.18 0.47
C MET A 151 13.18 -19.02 -0.82
N ASP A 152 14.19 -18.68 -1.63
CA ASP A 152 14.48 -19.29 -2.94
C ASP A 152 13.35 -19.12 -3.97
N GLU A 153 12.46 -18.16 -3.75
CA GLU A 153 11.37 -17.82 -4.68
C GLU A 153 11.75 -16.63 -5.56
N SER A 154 11.19 -16.59 -6.77
CA SER A 154 11.34 -15.44 -7.65
C SER A 154 10.46 -14.29 -7.18
N SER A 155 10.96 -13.07 -7.34
CA SER A 155 10.16 -11.85 -7.19
C SER A 155 9.69 -11.33 -8.56
N LEU A 156 8.96 -10.22 -8.58
CA LEU A 156 8.42 -9.59 -9.78
C LEU A 156 8.71 -8.09 -9.79
N MET A 157 8.73 -7.50 -10.99
CA MET A 157 8.88 -6.07 -11.16
C MET A 157 7.58 -5.31 -10.89
N THR A 158 7.68 -4.32 -10.01
CA THR A 158 6.60 -3.36 -9.69
C THR A 158 6.99 -1.91 -10.00
N ASP A 159 7.98 -1.71 -10.86
CA ASP A 159 8.43 -0.38 -11.26
C ASP A 159 7.33 0.38 -12.01
N TYR A 160 7.29 1.71 -11.82
CA TYR A 160 6.30 2.57 -12.46
C TYR A 160 6.34 2.50 -13.99
N VAL A 161 7.52 2.28 -14.59
CA VAL A 161 7.64 2.12 -16.05
C VAL A 161 6.87 0.90 -16.56
N TYR A 162 6.81 -0.20 -15.80
CA TYR A 162 6.03 -1.39 -16.18
C TYR A 162 4.53 -1.10 -16.17
N PHE A 163 4.06 -0.25 -15.24
CA PHE A 163 2.66 0.18 -15.21
C PHE A 163 2.24 0.93 -16.48
N TRP A 164 3.14 1.68 -17.13
CA TRP A 164 2.83 2.34 -18.41
C TRP A 164 2.56 1.36 -19.55
N TYR A 165 3.23 0.21 -19.53
CA TYR A 165 3.11 -0.81 -20.58
C TYR A 165 2.17 -1.95 -20.18
N ARG A 166 1.43 -1.84 -19.08
CA ARG A 166 0.64 -2.94 -18.50
C ARG A 166 -0.33 -3.62 -19.48
N ASP A 167 -0.88 -2.87 -20.44
CA ASP A 167 -1.80 -3.42 -21.46
C ASP A 167 -1.07 -4.16 -22.60
N GLN A 168 0.25 -4.05 -22.66
CA GLN A 168 1.13 -4.66 -23.66
C GLN A 168 1.99 -5.78 -23.06
N LEU A 169 2.02 -5.92 -21.74
CA LEU A 169 2.80 -6.96 -21.06
C LEU A 169 2.11 -8.32 -21.26
N THR A 170 2.78 -9.24 -21.96
CA THR A 170 2.48 -10.68 -21.85
C THR A 170 2.74 -11.15 -20.41
N PRO A 171 1.95 -12.09 -19.86
CA PRO A 171 2.22 -12.67 -18.54
C PRO A 171 3.66 -13.17 -18.47
N GLN A 172 4.42 -12.72 -17.47
CA GLN A 172 5.73 -13.29 -17.20
C GLN A 172 5.52 -14.73 -16.72
N LYS A 173 6.11 -15.68 -17.45
CA LYS A 173 6.12 -17.10 -17.10
C LYS A 173 7.00 -17.36 -15.89
#